data_AF-A0A938TAH6-F1
#
_entry.id   AF-A0A938TAH6-F1
#
_cell.length_a   1.000
_cell.length_b   1.000
_cell.length_c   1.000
_cell.angle_alpha   90.00
_cell.angle_beta   90.00
_cell.angle_gamma   90.00
#
_symmetry.space_group_name_H-M   'P 1'
#
loop_
_entity.id
_entity.type
_entity.pdbx_description
1 polymer ?
#
loop_
_entity_poly.entity_id
_entity_poly.type
_entity_poly.pdbx_seq_one_letter_code
_entity_poly.pdbx_strand_id
1 'polypeptide(L)'
;MARRKKKLFARLKLPAVVLGVALLLFFLLDNVVMPRYVQQGKTTKVPHVVGKKLDEALQILAVNGLVGKKAEVRTDKRYPEGTVVQQNPAADSEVKFGR
;
A
#
# COMPACT_ATOMS: atom_id res chain seq x y z
N MET A 1 -28.10 -48.19 26.39
CA MET A 1 -26.96 -47.75 25.55
C MET A 1 -26.99 -46.27 25.10
N ALA A 2 -27.96 -45.43 25.50
CA ALA A 2 -28.13 -44.06 24.93
C ALA A 2 -27.27 -42.94 25.56
N ARG A 3 -26.76 -43.09 26.80
CA ARG A 3 -26.02 -42.02 27.52
C ARG A 3 -24.61 -41.74 26.98
N ARG A 4 -23.95 -42.74 26.36
CA ARG A 4 -22.54 -42.64 25.90
C ARG A 4 -22.40 -41.80 24.62
N LYS A 5 -23.36 -41.91 23.69
CA LYS A 5 -23.39 -41.13 22.44
C LYS A 5 -23.58 -39.63 22.70
N LYS A 6 -24.48 -39.23 23.62
CA LYS A 6 -24.70 -37.80 23.97
C LYS A 6 -23.42 -37.09 24.45
N LYS A 7 -22.59 -37.77 25.27
CA LYS A 7 -21.30 -37.21 25.73
C LYS A 7 -20.26 -37.11 24.61
N LEU A 8 -20.24 -38.06 23.68
CA LEU A 8 -19.34 -38.04 22.51
C LEU A 8 -19.71 -36.90 21.54
N PHE A 9 -21.00 -36.72 21.22
CA PHE A 9 -21.48 -35.59 20.41
C PHE A 9 -21.22 -34.24 21.10
N ALA A 10 -21.37 -34.15 22.42
CA ALA A 10 -21.00 -32.94 23.17
C ALA A 10 -19.49 -32.63 23.09
N ARG A 11 -18.63 -33.67 23.15
CA ARG A 11 -17.17 -33.53 23.02
C ARG A 11 -16.71 -33.22 21.59
N LEU A 12 -17.47 -33.61 20.58
CA LEU A 12 -17.18 -33.34 19.16
C LEU A 12 -17.77 -31.99 18.68
N LYS A 13 -18.85 -31.51 19.30
CA LYS A 13 -19.46 -30.20 19.01
C LYS A 13 -18.55 -29.03 19.41
N LEU A 14 -17.83 -29.14 20.53
CA LEU A 14 -16.94 -28.08 21.00
C LEU A 14 -15.82 -27.77 19.99
N PRO A 15 -15.01 -28.73 19.49
CA PRO A 15 -14.00 -28.45 18.47
C PRO A 15 -14.61 -28.05 17.12
N ALA A 16 -15.79 -28.56 16.74
CA ALA A 16 -16.47 -28.15 15.52
C ALA A 16 -16.94 -26.67 15.58
N VAL A 17 -17.46 -26.22 16.73
CA VAL A 17 -17.83 -24.82 16.96
C VAL A 17 -16.58 -23.94 16.99
N VAL A 18 -15.51 -24.37 17.67
CA VAL A 18 -14.23 -23.64 17.69
C VAL A 18 -13.65 -23.50 16.28
N LEU A 19 -13.69 -24.57 15.47
CA LEU A 19 -13.25 -24.54 14.08
C LEU A 19 -14.12 -23.60 13.24
N GLY A 20 -15.45 -23.64 13.41
CA GLY A 20 -16.36 -22.74 12.73
C GLY A 20 -16.11 -21.28 13.07
N VAL A 21 -15.88 -20.96 14.35
CA VAL A 21 -15.52 -19.61 14.81
C VAL A 21 -14.15 -19.19 14.27
N ALA A 22 -13.16 -20.09 14.27
CA ALA A 22 -11.83 -19.81 13.72
C ALA A 22 -11.88 -19.54 12.22
N LEU A 23 -12.66 -20.31 11.45
CA LEU A 23 -12.88 -20.08 10.02
C LEU A 23 -13.61 -18.77 9.79
N LEU A 24 -14.65 -18.45 10.58
CA LEU A 24 -15.38 -17.20 10.46
C LEU A 24 -14.48 -16.00 10.77
N LEU A 25 -13.63 -16.10 11.80
CA LEU A 25 -12.60 -15.09 12.11
C LEU A 25 -11.58 -14.98 10.98
N PHE A 26 -11.11 -16.09 10.41
CA PHE A 26 -10.20 -16.07 9.27
C PHE A 26 -10.83 -15.35 8.07
N PHE A 27 -12.05 -15.71 7.68
CA PHE A 27 -12.78 -15.03 6.59
C PHE A 27 -13.00 -13.55 6.88
N LEU A 28 -13.29 -13.18 8.13
CA LEU A 28 -13.47 -11.79 8.54
C LEU A 28 -12.15 -11.02 8.47
N LEU A 29 -11.05 -11.60 8.94
CA LEU A 29 -9.73 -10.98 8.83
C LEU A 29 -9.34 -10.78 7.37
N ASP A 30 -9.47 -11.81 6.53
CA ASP A 30 -9.04 -11.76 5.13
C ASP A 30 -9.91 -10.88 4.22
N ASN A 31 -11.24 -10.89 4.39
CA ASN A 31 -12.15 -10.17 3.49
C ASN A 31 -12.51 -8.76 3.99
N VAL A 32 -12.35 -8.47 5.28
CA VAL A 32 -12.83 -7.22 5.89
C VAL A 32 -11.68 -6.41 6.48
N VAL A 33 -10.80 -7.03 7.26
CA VAL A 33 -9.74 -6.31 8.01
C VAL A 33 -8.52 -6.06 7.13
N MET A 34 -7.99 -7.08 6.46
CA MET A 34 -6.80 -6.97 5.60
C MET A 34 -7.00 -5.96 4.46
N PRO A 35 -8.12 -5.94 3.72
CA PRO A 35 -8.31 -4.96 2.64
C PRO A 35 -8.38 -3.53 3.18
N ARG A 36 -9.03 -3.32 4.34
CA ARG A 36 -9.10 -1.99 4.97
C ARG A 36 -7.73 -1.52 5.47
N TYR A 37 -6.96 -2.41 6.08
CA TYR A 37 -5.63 -2.10 6.57
C TYR A 37 -4.66 -1.76 5.42
N VAL A 38 -4.71 -2.52 4.32
CA VAL A 38 -3.84 -2.26 3.14
C VAL A 38 -4.27 -1.01 2.38
N GLN A 39 -5.58 -0.74 2.25
CA GLN A 39 -6.09 0.46 1.59
C GLN A 39 -5.83 1.75 2.39
N GLN A 40 -5.54 1.64 3.70
CA GLN A 40 -5.09 2.77 4.52
C GLN A 40 -3.63 3.19 4.26
N GLY A 41 -2.91 2.49 3.38
CA GLY A 41 -1.62 2.98 2.88
C GLY A 41 -1.84 4.31 2.16
N LYS A 42 -1.59 5.43 2.87
CA LYS A 42 -1.76 6.80 2.36
C LYS A 42 -1.21 6.88 0.94
N THR A 43 -2.07 7.08 -0.04
CA THR A 43 -1.64 7.44 -1.38
C THR A 43 -1.40 8.95 -1.40
N THR A 44 -0.40 9.39 -2.15
CA THR A 44 -0.12 10.80 -2.38
C THR A 44 -0.01 11.03 -3.89
N LYS A 45 -0.37 12.24 -4.32
CA LYS A 45 -0.25 12.62 -5.72
C LYS A 45 1.18 13.06 -6.01
N VAL A 46 1.71 12.62 -7.15
CA VAL A 46 3.03 13.03 -7.60
C VAL A 46 2.95 14.47 -8.14
N PRO A 47 3.68 15.43 -7.54
CA PRO A 47 3.68 16.80 -8.03
C PRO A 47 4.39 16.91 -9.39
N HIS A 48 4.04 17.94 -10.14
CA HIS A 48 4.74 18.28 -11.37
C HIS A 48 6.08 18.96 -11.06
N VAL A 49 7.19 18.34 -11.46
CA VAL A 49 8.56 18.83 -11.21
C VAL A 49 9.40 19.04 -12.47
N VAL A 50 8.87 18.71 -13.65
CA VAL A 50 9.54 18.99 -14.92
C VAL A 50 9.73 20.50 -15.11
N GLY A 51 10.91 20.89 -15.59
CA GLY A 51 11.30 22.29 -15.77
C GLY A 51 11.84 22.96 -14.51
N LYS A 52 11.80 22.31 -13.35
CA LYS A 52 12.41 22.81 -12.11
C LYS A 52 13.87 22.40 -11.98
N LYS A 53 14.64 23.16 -11.20
CA LYS A 53 15.99 22.73 -10.81
C LYS A 53 15.93 21.45 -9.99
N LEU A 54 16.95 20.59 -10.12
CA LEU A 54 17.01 19.31 -9.41
C LEU A 54 16.79 19.48 -7.90
N ASP A 55 17.46 20.44 -7.27
CA ASP A 55 17.34 20.66 -5.82
C ASP A 55 15.93 21.11 -5.40
N GLU A 56 15.31 22.00 -6.19
CA GLU A 56 13.94 22.46 -5.97
C GLU A 56 12.94 21.30 -6.15
N ALA A 57 13.12 20.49 -7.19
CA ALA A 57 12.29 19.32 -7.44
C ALA A 57 12.37 18.32 -6.27
N LEU A 58 13.57 18.07 -5.74
CA LEU A 58 13.78 17.19 -4.59
C LEU A 58 13.10 17.73 -3.32
N GLN A 59 13.16 19.04 -3.07
CA GLN A 59 12.46 19.67 -1.95
C GLN A 59 10.93 19.53 -2.08
N ILE A 60 10.38 19.78 -3.27
CA ILE A 60 8.94 19.65 -3.52
C ILE A 60 8.48 18.21 -3.29
N LEU A 61 9.25 17.23 -3.76
CA LEU A 61 8.94 15.82 -3.51
C LEU A 61 8.99 15.50 -2.01
N ALA A 62 10.03 15.95 -1.29
CA ALA A 62 10.18 15.70 0.14
C ALA A 62 9.01 16.28 0.97
N VAL A 63 8.56 17.50 0.66
CA VAL A 63 7.40 18.13 1.34
C VAL A 63 6.11 17.34 1.11
N ASN A 64 5.99 16.65 -0.02
CA ASN A 64 4.84 15.78 -0.34
C ASN A 64 5.02 14.33 0.15
N GLY A 65 6.06 14.05 0.94
CA GLY A 65 6.34 12.71 1.47
C GLY A 65 6.83 11.70 0.42
N LEU A 66 7.43 12.21 -0.65
CA LEU A 66 7.99 11.45 -1.77
C LEU A 66 9.51 11.54 -1.77
N VAL A 67 10.18 10.49 -2.24
CA VAL A 67 11.64 10.45 -2.32
C VAL A 67 12.08 10.47 -3.78
N GLY A 68 12.46 11.65 -4.25
CA GLY A 68 13.05 11.78 -5.58
C GLY A 68 14.45 11.18 -5.66
N LYS A 69 14.76 10.49 -6.75
CA LYS A 69 16.11 10.03 -7.09
C LYS A 69 16.51 10.58 -8.43
N LYS A 70 17.78 11.03 -8.54
CA LYS A 70 18.37 11.38 -9.83
C LYS A 70 18.49 10.10 -10.66
N ALA A 71 17.86 10.11 -11.83
CA ALA A 71 17.96 9.02 -12.81
C ALA A 71 19.10 9.32 -13.77
N GLU A 72 18.86 9.17 -15.07
CA GLU A 72 19.82 9.44 -16.13
C GLU A 72 19.97 10.96 -16.38
N VAL A 73 21.19 11.39 -16.73
CA VAL A 73 21.46 12.75 -17.20
C VAL A 73 21.35 12.74 -18.72
N ARG A 74 20.50 13.62 -19.26
CA ARG A 74 20.30 13.77 -20.70
C ARG A 74 20.38 15.23 -21.10
N THR A 75 20.86 15.48 -22.32
CA THR A 75 20.89 16.81 -22.91
C THR A 75 19.54 17.11 -23.55
N ASP A 76 18.93 18.23 -23.18
CA ASP A 76 17.71 18.76 -23.81
C ASP A 76 17.97 20.22 -24.21
N LYS A 77 17.59 20.61 -25.44
CA LYS A 77 17.80 21.98 -25.93
C LYS A 77 16.87 23.00 -25.27
N ARG A 78 15.78 22.54 -24.64
CA ARG A 78 14.74 23.39 -24.05
C ARG A 78 15.04 23.78 -22.60
N TYR A 79 15.93 23.05 -21.93
CA TYR A 79 16.19 23.21 -20.50
C TYR A 79 17.68 23.41 -20.23
N PRO A 80 18.05 24.33 -19.32
CA PRO A 80 19.44 24.51 -18.92
C PRO A 80 19.94 23.34 -18.08
N GLU A 81 21.26 23.23 -17.94
CA GLU A 81 21.90 22.21 -17.11
C GLU A 81 21.37 22.24 -15.66
N GLY A 82 21.20 21.06 -15.07
CA GLY A 82 20.68 20.91 -13.71
C GLY A 82 19.15 20.98 -13.59
N THR A 83 18.43 21.00 -14.71
CA THR A 83 16.96 21.02 -14.75
C THR A 83 16.37 19.62 -14.95
N VAL A 84 15.25 19.34 -14.28
CA VAL A 84 14.49 18.10 -14.49
C VAL A 84 13.79 18.15 -15.85
N VAL A 85 14.23 17.31 -16.78
CA VAL A 85 13.65 17.23 -18.13
C VAL A 85 12.57 16.15 -18.27
N GLN A 86 12.54 15.21 -17.33
CA GLN A 86 11.60 14.10 -17.31
C GLN A 86 11.35 13.66 -15.86
N GLN A 87 10.12 13.27 -15.57
CA GLN A 87 9.75 12.63 -14.31
C GLN A 87 9.05 11.29 -14.58
N ASN A 88 9.26 10.33 -13.68
CA ASN A 88 8.53 9.08 -13.63
C ASN A 88 8.41 8.67 -12.16
N PRO A 89 7.19 8.51 -11.59
CA PRO A 89 5.88 8.59 -12.23
C PRO A 89 5.46 9.96 -12.77
N ALA A 90 4.47 9.97 -13.66
CA ALA A 90 3.92 11.19 -14.25
C ALA A 90 3.25 12.09 -13.19
N ALA A 91 3.12 13.38 -13.50
CA ALA A 91 2.40 14.31 -12.62
C ALA A 91 0.96 13.85 -12.40
N ASP A 92 0.43 14.15 -11.22
CA ASP A 92 -0.91 13.78 -10.75
C ASP A 92 -1.19 12.27 -10.62
N SER A 93 -0.21 11.42 -10.89
CA SER A 93 -0.33 9.99 -10.61
C SER A 93 -0.40 9.71 -9.11
N GLU A 94 -1.16 8.69 -8.72
CA GLU A 94 -1.24 8.25 -7.34
C GLU A 94 -0.16 7.20 -7.05
N VAL A 95 0.66 7.49 -6.03
CA VAL A 95 1.68 6.56 -5.54
C VAL A 95 1.49 6.33 -4.05
N LYS A 96 1.98 5.19 -3.55
CA LYS A 96 2.07 4.96 -2.11
C LYS A 96 3.03 5.97 -1.49
N PHE A 97 2.69 6.49 -0.32
CA PHE A 97 3.55 7.38 0.46
C PHE A 97 4.94 6.74 0.70
N GLY A 98 6.00 7.53 0.60
CA GLY A 98 7.39 7.06 0.79
C GLY A 98 8.02 6.35 -0.41
N ARG A 99 7.42 6.46 -1.60
CA ARG A 99 7.97 5.95 -2.86
C ARG A 99 8.96 6.91 -3.50
#